data_AF-A0A822FMC8-F1
#
_entry.id   AF-A0A822FMC8-F1
#
_cell.length_a   1.000
_cell.length_b   1.000
_cell.length_c   1.000
_cell.angle_alpha   90.00
_cell.angle_beta   90.00
_cell.angle_gamma   90.00
#
_symmetry.space_group_name_H-M   'P 1'
#
loop_
_entity.id
_entity.type
_entity.pdbx_description
1 polymer ?
#
loop_
_entity_poly.entity_id
_entity_poly.type
_entity_poly.pdbx_seq_one_letter_code
_entity_poly.pdbx_strand_id
1 'polypeptide(L)'
;MLVINYFLDYFIFPREAKQFPHKLVASVWDLSSSLRSDIITDFSGMNDTQLLLPIHIRQYDLPEFQKTDTIVLNNLLKSENENYQILPINVTSENILKQIVDYQETVNVILDAGALFIDGTNRDIAIKWLKLLDKNTIDYVVYFDSDSIIVCDRQLHHYSFVTFPASERLDCCIF
;
A
#
# COMPACT_ATOMS: atom_id res chain seq x y z
N MET A 1 37.51 20.79 -27.16
CA MET A 1 36.63 19.73 -26.60
C MET A 1 37.12 18.32 -26.90
N LEU A 2 37.56 17.99 -28.12
CA LEU A 2 38.02 16.63 -28.48
C LEU A 2 39.19 16.09 -27.61
N VAL A 3 40.20 16.94 -27.35
CA VAL A 3 41.38 16.58 -26.54
C VAL A 3 41.03 16.32 -25.07
N ILE A 4 40.09 17.10 -24.53
CA ILE A 4 39.63 16.96 -23.15
C ILE A 4 38.89 15.63 -23.01
N ASN A 5 37.98 15.31 -23.94
CA ASN A 5 37.25 14.05 -23.92
C ASN A 5 38.19 12.84 -24.07
N TYR A 6 39.19 12.91 -24.97
CA TYR A 6 40.18 11.84 -25.11
C TYR A 6 40.97 11.59 -23.83
N PHE A 7 41.41 12.66 -23.15
CA PHE A 7 42.14 12.53 -21.90
C PHE A 7 41.26 11.92 -20.79
N LEU A 8 40.01 12.39 -20.68
CA LEU A 8 39.06 11.88 -19.70
C LEU A 8 38.71 10.40 -19.96
N ASP A 9 38.40 10.03 -21.20
CA ASP A 9 37.97 8.68 -21.57
C ASP A 9 39.08 7.63 -21.48
N TYR A 10 40.34 7.99 -21.73
CA TYR A 10 41.44 7.02 -21.78
C TYR A 10 42.26 6.97 -20.51
N PHE A 11 42.41 8.09 -19.79
CA PHE A 11 43.37 8.19 -18.67
C PHE A 11 42.72 8.44 -17.31
N ILE A 12 41.56 9.09 -17.26
CA ILE A 12 40.92 9.47 -15.99
C ILE A 12 39.78 8.52 -15.63
N PHE A 13 38.88 8.21 -16.55
CA PHE A 13 37.71 7.41 -16.21
C PHE A 13 38.07 5.92 -16.04
N PRO A 14 37.62 5.30 -14.93
CA PRO A 14 37.78 3.87 -14.71
C PRO A 14 36.95 3.10 -15.75
N ARG A 15 37.30 1.83 -16.01
CA ARG A 15 36.69 1.03 -17.08
C ARG A 15 35.16 0.91 -16.94
N GLU A 16 34.69 0.95 -15.70
CA GLU A 16 33.29 0.86 -15.28
C GLU A 16 32.48 2.13 -15.60
N ALA A 17 33.15 3.26 -15.79
CA ALA A 17 32.54 4.55 -16.15
C ALA A 17 32.58 4.84 -17.66
N LYS A 18 33.12 3.93 -18.47
CA LYS A 18 33.19 4.08 -19.94
C LYS A 18 31.93 3.52 -20.59
N GLN A 19 31.50 4.15 -21.68
CA GLN A 19 30.37 3.65 -22.47
C GLN A 19 30.78 2.36 -23.20
N PHE A 20 30.13 1.25 -22.89
CA PHE A 20 30.34 -0.02 -23.59
C PHE A 20 29.64 -0.02 -24.96
N PRO A 21 30.23 -0.63 -26.01
CA PRO A 21 29.64 -0.68 -27.35
C PRO A 21 28.33 -1.47 -27.39
N HIS A 22 28.13 -2.36 -26.41
CA HIS A 22 26.89 -3.11 -26.23
C HIS A 22 26.44 -2.97 -24.77
N LYS A 23 25.16 -2.68 -24.57
CA LYS A 23 24.53 -2.73 -23.26
C LYS A 23 24.20 -4.19 -22.95
N LEU A 24 24.86 -4.78 -21.97
CA LEU A 24 24.38 -6.03 -21.39
C LEU A 24 23.12 -5.70 -20.61
N VAL A 25 21.97 -6.09 -21.15
CA VAL A 25 20.68 -5.97 -20.48
C VAL A 25 20.28 -7.37 -20.05
N ALA A 26 20.02 -7.52 -18.76
CA ALA A 26 19.32 -8.67 -18.22
C ALA A 26 17.99 -8.16 -17.64
N SER A 27 16.94 -8.90 -17.91
CA SER A 27 15.62 -8.74 -17.34
C SER A 27 15.36 -9.85 -16.31
N VAL A 28 14.35 -9.67 -15.47
CA VAL A 28 13.93 -10.71 -14.51
C VAL A 28 13.54 -12.01 -15.24
N TRP A 29 13.05 -11.91 -16.48
CA TRP A 29 12.72 -13.06 -17.33
C TRP A 29 13.95 -13.86 -17.79
N ASP A 30 15.15 -13.26 -17.81
CA ASP A 30 16.40 -13.96 -18.16
C ASP A 30 16.90 -14.86 -17.02
N LEU A 31 16.45 -14.61 -15.78
CA LEU A 31 16.57 -15.60 -14.71
C LEU A 31 15.77 -16.83 -15.12
N SER A 32 14.58 -16.58 -15.64
CA SER A 32 13.62 -17.57 -16.04
C SER A 32 13.96 -18.36 -17.34
N SER A 33 15.23 -18.44 -17.73
CA SER A 33 15.64 -19.12 -18.95
C SER A 33 15.95 -20.59 -18.71
N SER A 34 15.44 -21.47 -19.57
CA SER A 34 15.79 -22.90 -19.61
C SER A 34 17.27 -23.17 -19.92
N LEU A 35 18.01 -22.14 -20.37
CA LEU A 35 19.45 -22.21 -20.64
C LEU A 35 20.30 -22.15 -19.36
N ARG A 36 19.71 -21.83 -18.20
CA ARG A 36 20.41 -21.89 -16.91
C ARG A 36 20.20 -23.24 -16.26
N SER A 37 21.30 -23.83 -15.79
CA SER A 37 21.33 -25.10 -15.06
C SER A 37 20.95 -24.97 -13.58
N ASP A 38 20.98 -23.75 -13.05
CA ASP A 38 20.82 -23.49 -11.62
C ASP A 38 19.35 -23.34 -11.26
N ILE A 39 18.94 -24.00 -10.17
CA ILE A 39 17.57 -23.89 -9.63
C ILE A 39 17.39 -22.47 -9.12
N ILE A 40 16.47 -21.73 -9.72
CA ILE A 40 16.07 -20.42 -9.23
C ILE A 40 14.97 -20.64 -8.20
N THR A 41 15.31 -20.34 -6.96
CA THR A 41 14.39 -20.38 -5.84
C THR A 41 13.69 -19.06 -5.70
N ASP A 42 12.37 -19.09 -5.72
CA ASP A 42 11.56 -17.94 -5.30
C ASP A 42 11.32 -17.95 -3.80
N PHE A 43 11.04 -16.78 -3.23
CA PHE A 43 10.81 -16.60 -1.80
C PHE A 43 9.43 -17.12 -1.39
N SER A 44 9.38 -17.82 -0.25
CA SER A 44 8.17 -18.43 0.31
C SER A 44 7.09 -17.45 0.78
N GLY A 45 7.28 -16.14 0.57
CA GLY A 45 6.36 -15.09 1.03
C GLY A 45 5.18 -14.82 0.10
N MET A 46 5.15 -15.43 -1.09
CA MET A 46 4.13 -15.19 -2.13
C MET A 46 3.40 -16.47 -2.55
N ASN A 47 2.96 -17.28 -1.56
CA ASN A 47 2.22 -18.53 -1.78
C ASN A 47 1.01 -18.35 -2.72
N ASP A 48 0.29 -17.22 -2.60
CA ASP A 48 -0.90 -16.93 -3.41
C ASP A 48 -0.60 -16.85 -4.92
N THR A 49 0.64 -16.52 -5.29
CA THR A 49 1.08 -16.39 -6.70
C THR A 49 1.95 -17.55 -7.17
N GLN A 50 2.11 -18.62 -6.37
CA GLN A 50 2.94 -19.77 -6.72
C GLN A 50 2.59 -20.36 -8.11
N LEU A 51 1.31 -20.39 -8.44
CA LEU A 51 0.82 -20.89 -9.73
C LEU A 51 1.17 -19.97 -10.93
N LEU A 52 1.56 -18.73 -10.67
CA LEU A 52 2.00 -17.77 -11.67
C LEU A 52 3.51 -17.86 -11.94
N LEU A 53 4.24 -18.68 -11.16
CA LEU A 53 5.68 -18.82 -11.33
C LEU A 53 6.00 -19.50 -12.67
N PRO A 54 7.00 -18.98 -13.40
CA PRO A 54 7.55 -19.63 -14.57
C PRO A 54 8.00 -21.07 -14.28
N ILE A 55 7.86 -21.97 -15.26
CA ILE A 55 7.96 -23.44 -15.06
C ILE A 55 9.30 -23.94 -14.49
N HIS A 56 10.39 -23.20 -14.71
CA HIS A 56 11.75 -23.52 -14.24
C HIS A 56 12.09 -22.84 -12.91
N ILE A 57 11.19 -22.02 -12.34
CA ILE A 57 11.31 -21.47 -10.99
C ILE A 57 10.62 -22.43 -10.03
N ARG A 58 11.31 -22.76 -8.94
CA ARG A 58 10.74 -23.59 -7.86
C ARG A 58 10.70 -22.77 -6.59
N GLN A 59 9.55 -22.66 -5.97
CA GLN A 59 9.46 -22.03 -4.66
C GLN A 59 10.13 -22.92 -3.62
N TYR A 60 10.90 -22.33 -2.72
CA TYR A 60 11.53 -23.05 -1.62
C TYR A 60 10.87 -22.66 -0.29
N ASP A 61 9.92 -23.49 0.13
CA ASP A 61 9.16 -23.24 1.35
C ASP A 61 9.94 -23.69 2.58
N LEU A 62 10.47 -22.72 3.30
CA LEU A 62 11.17 -22.95 4.56
C LEU A 62 10.18 -23.41 5.64
N PRO A 63 10.46 -24.51 6.36
CA PRO A 63 9.60 -25.01 7.43
C PRO A 63 9.26 -23.97 8.50
N GLU A 64 10.15 -23.02 8.74
CA GLU A 64 9.96 -21.91 9.68
C GLU A 64 8.82 -20.97 9.28
N PHE A 65 8.58 -20.81 7.97
CA PHE A 65 7.54 -19.93 7.44
C PHE A 65 6.21 -20.66 7.17
N GLN A 66 6.13 -21.98 7.24
CA GLN A 66 4.85 -22.70 7.07
C GLN A 66 3.77 -22.28 8.09
N LYS A 67 4.19 -21.74 9.24
CA LYS A 67 3.26 -21.26 10.27
C LYS A 67 2.59 -19.93 9.92
N THR A 68 3.11 -19.15 8.96
CA THR A 68 2.54 -17.84 8.63
C THR A 68 1.12 -17.95 8.11
N ASP A 69 0.83 -18.96 7.29
CA ASP A 69 -0.51 -19.19 6.74
C ASP A 69 -1.50 -19.53 7.86
N THR A 70 -1.05 -20.31 8.84
CA THR A 70 -1.85 -20.61 10.03
C THR A 70 -2.07 -19.37 10.89
N ILE A 71 -1.08 -18.47 11.00
CA ILE A 71 -1.22 -17.19 11.71
C ILE A 71 -2.23 -16.29 11.01
N VAL A 72 -2.20 -16.20 9.67
CA VAL A 72 -3.18 -15.44 8.90
C VAL A 72 -4.59 -15.99 9.14
N LEU A 73 -4.79 -17.30 9.00
CA LEU A 73 -6.08 -17.93 9.29
C LEU A 73 -6.54 -17.69 10.72
N ASN A 74 -5.65 -17.86 11.71
CA ASN A 74 -5.97 -17.61 13.11
C ASN A 74 -6.35 -16.15 13.36
N ASN A 75 -5.73 -15.19 12.67
CA ASN A 75 -6.12 -13.79 12.75
C ASN A 75 -7.50 -13.56 12.13
N LEU A 76 -7.78 -14.12 10.95
CA LEU A 76 -9.10 -13.99 10.28
C LEU A 76 -10.24 -14.58 11.11
N LEU A 77 -9.99 -15.68 11.83
CA LEU A 77 -10.99 -16.39 12.65
C LEU A 77 -11.12 -15.85 14.08
N LYS A 78 -10.48 -14.72 14.41
CA LYS A 78 -10.71 -14.05 15.70
C LYS A 78 -12.13 -13.54 15.80
N SER A 79 -12.73 -13.63 16.98
CA SER A 79 -14.09 -13.15 17.27
C SER A 79 -14.32 -11.69 16.85
N GLU A 80 -13.28 -10.85 16.95
CA GLU A 80 -13.28 -9.45 16.58
C GLU A 80 -13.52 -9.24 15.06
N ASN A 81 -13.21 -10.26 14.24
CA ASN A 81 -13.36 -10.25 12.79
C ASN A 81 -14.63 -10.98 12.32
N GLU A 82 -15.46 -11.51 13.21
CA GLU A 82 -16.70 -12.24 12.85
C GLU A 82 -17.84 -11.32 12.40
N ASN A 83 -17.62 -10.00 12.41
CA ASN A 83 -18.60 -9.01 12.01
C ASN A 83 -18.42 -8.59 10.55
N TYR A 84 -19.45 -8.84 9.74
CA TYR A 84 -19.53 -8.32 8.37
C TYR A 84 -20.93 -7.80 8.07
N GLN A 85 -21.01 -6.82 7.16
CA GLN A 85 -22.28 -6.33 6.65
C GLN A 85 -22.35 -6.49 5.14
N ILE A 86 -23.51 -6.91 4.65
CA ILE A 86 -23.79 -7.02 3.22
C ILE A 86 -24.42 -5.71 2.77
N LEU A 87 -23.79 -5.06 1.80
CA LEU A 87 -24.30 -3.83 1.21
C LEU A 87 -25.19 -4.14 0.00
N PRO A 88 -26.23 -3.32 -0.26
CA PRO A 88 -27.02 -3.46 -1.47
C PRO A 88 -26.23 -3.05 -2.72
N ILE A 89 -26.62 -3.59 -3.88
CA ILE A 89 -25.90 -3.45 -5.17
C ILE A 89 -25.70 -1.99 -5.62
N ASN A 90 -26.56 -1.07 -5.20
CA ASN A 90 -26.50 0.36 -5.57
C ASN A 90 -26.40 1.27 -4.32
N VAL A 91 -25.54 0.90 -3.38
CA VAL A 91 -25.29 1.72 -2.19
C VAL A 91 -24.46 2.95 -2.57
N THR A 92 -24.79 4.12 -2.03
CA THR A 92 -23.95 5.32 -2.17
C THR A 92 -22.96 5.42 -1.02
N SER A 93 -21.83 6.10 -1.24
CA SER A 93 -20.87 6.41 -0.17
C SER A 93 -21.54 7.00 1.09
N GLU A 94 -22.56 7.84 0.92
CA GLU A 94 -23.26 8.45 2.06
C GLU A 94 -24.06 7.41 2.87
N ASN A 95 -24.68 6.43 2.21
CA ASN A 95 -25.37 5.34 2.89
C ASN A 95 -24.39 4.46 3.66
N ILE A 96 -23.22 4.16 3.08
CA ILE A 96 -22.16 3.38 3.74
C ILE A 96 -21.69 4.13 4.99
N LEU A 97 -21.35 5.41 4.87
CA LEU A 97 -20.89 6.21 6.01
C LEU A 97 -21.92 6.30 7.13
N LYS A 98 -23.22 6.40 6.81
CA LYS A 98 -24.29 6.36 7.83
C LYS A 98 -24.31 5.04 8.57
N GLN A 99 -24.18 3.90 7.85
CA GLN A 99 -24.10 2.59 8.50
C GLN A 99 -22.87 2.44 9.38
N ILE A 100 -21.73 3.02 8.98
CA ILE A 100 -20.50 3.03 9.80
C ILE A 100 -20.72 3.84 11.09
N VAL A 101 -21.33 5.02 10.99
CA VAL A 101 -21.59 5.90 12.14
C VAL A 101 -22.63 5.30 13.09
N ASP A 102 -23.63 4.61 12.55
CA ASP A 102 -24.68 3.93 13.32
C ASP A 102 -24.26 2.54 13.83
N TYR A 103 -23.01 2.12 13.55
CA TYR A 103 -22.50 0.83 13.99
C TYR A 103 -22.36 0.78 15.51
N GLN A 104 -22.54 -0.42 16.09
CA GLN A 104 -22.54 -0.59 17.56
C GLN A 104 -21.21 -0.23 18.20
N GLU A 105 -20.10 -0.44 17.49
CA GLU A 105 -18.75 -0.09 17.92
C GLU A 105 -18.26 1.17 17.20
N THR A 106 -17.40 1.93 17.88
CA THR A 106 -16.81 3.13 17.31
C THR A 106 -15.79 2.75 16.24
N VAL A 107 -16.08 3.09 14.99
CA VAL A 107 -15.13 2.97 13.88
C VAL A 107 -14.31 4.26 13.79
N ASN A 108 -13.00 4.14 13.96
CA ASN A 108 -12.07 5.27 13.84
C ASN A 108 -11.19 5.21 12.59
N VAL A 109 -11.17 4.07 11.89
CA VAL A 109 -10.32 3.86 10.71
C VAL A 109 -11.13 3.18 9.61
N ILE A 110 -11.07 3.73 8.41
CA ILE A 110 -11.63 3.12 7.19
C ILE A 110 -10.46 2.75 6.26
N LEU A 111 -10.35 1.46 5.93
CA LEU A 111 -9.41 0.97 4.93
C LEU A 111 -10.16 0.52 3.68
N ASP A 112 -10.07 1.30 2.61
CA ASP A 112 -10.67 0.97 1.32
C ASP A 112 -9.58 0.60 0.30
N ALA A 113 -9.28 -0.69 0.19
CA ALA A 113 -8.41 -1.24 -0.85
C ALA A 113 -9.21 -1.76 -2.07
N GLY A 114 -10.54 -1.81 -1.97
CA GLY A 114 -11.42 -2.56 -2.88
C GLY A 114 -12.37 -1.70 -3.71
N ALA A 115 -12.22 -0.38 -3.66
CA ALA A 115 -13.12 0.59 -4.26
C ALA A 115 -14.56 0.48 -3.71
N LEU A 116 -14.70 0.47 -2.39
CA LEU A 116 -15.98 0.54 -1.72
C LEU A 116 -16.64 1.92 -1.94
N PHE A 117 -15.85 3.00 -1.88
CA PHE A 117 -16.31 4.37 -2.06
C PHE A 117 -16.10 4.87 -3.49
N ILE A 118 -16.83 4.29 -4.45
CA ILE A 118 -16.63 4.55 -5.89
C ILE A 118 -17.04 5.98 -6.30
N ASP A 119 -18.02 6.57 -5.61
CA ASP A 119 -18.62 7.86 -5.95
C ASP A 119 -17.97 9.07 -5.25
N GLY A 120 -16.73 8.94 -4.76
CA GLY A 120 -16.01 10.05 -4.13
C GLY A 120 -14.50 9.85 -4.06
N THR A 121 -13.77 10.96 -3.95
CA THR A 121 -12.34 10.91 -3.59
C THR A 121 -12.16 10.70 -2.09
N ASN A 122 -10.99 10.25 -1.64
CA ASN A 122 -10.67 10.15 -0.20
C ASN A 122 -11.02 11.43 0.57
N ARG A 123 -10.77 12.60 -0.03
CA ARG A 123 -11.15 13.90 0.53
C ARG A 123 -12.66 14.04 0.70
N ASP A 124 -13.44 13.70 -0.32
CA ASP A 124 -14.90 13.81 -0.28
C ASP A 124 -15.49 12.91 0.81
N ILE A 125 -14.99 11.67 0.91
CA ILE A 125 -15.41 10.69 1.91
C ILE A 125 -15.03 11.16 3.31
N ALA A 126 -13.78 11.57 3.51
CA ALA A 126 -13.28 12.09 4.78
C ALA A 126 -14.12 13.26 5.30
N ILE A 127 -14.41 14.26 4.45
CA ILE A 127 -15.20 15.43 4.83
C ILE A 127 -16.65 15.04 5.14
N LYS A 128 -17.27 14.16 4.34
CA LYS A 128 -18.64 13.67 4.60
C LYS A 128 -18.69 12.91 5.92
N TRP A 129 -17.73 12.05 6.18
CA TRP A 129 -17.66 11.25 7.41
C TRP A 129 -17.47 12.14 8.63
N LEU A 130 -16.53 13.07 8.58
CA LEU A 130 -16.32 14.04 9.66
C LEU A 130 -17.62 14.78 9.98
N LYS A 131 -18.36 15.25 8.96
CA LYS A 131 -19.65 15.97 9.16
C LYS A 131 -20.73 15.14 9.85
N LEU A 132 -20.72 13.82 9.73
CA LEU A 132 -21.71 12.94 10.36
C LEU A 132 -21.42 12.67 11.85
N LEU A 133 -20.17 12.80 12.28
CA LEU A 133 -19.74 12.53 13.66
C LEU A 133 -19.98 13.71 14.61
N ASP A 134 -20.16 13.40 15.89
CA ASP A 134 -20.32 14.41 16.96
C ASP A 134 -19.12 15.37 17.00
N LYS A 135 -19.43 16.65 17.10
CA LYS A 135 -18.46 17.76 17.10
C LYS A 135 -17.70 17.87 18.42
N ASN A 136 -18.18 17.22 19.49
CA ASN A 136 -17.54 17.27 20.79
C ASN A 136 -16.46 16.20 20.97
N THR A 137 -16.43 15.18 20.12
CA THR A 137 -15.53 14.03 20.25
C THR A 137 -14.44 14.00 19.18
N ILE A 138 -14.80 14.33 17.93
CA ILE A 138 -13.89 14.25 16.79
C ILE A 138 -13.72 15.63 16.17
N ASP A 139 -12.48 16.12 16.15
CA ASP A 139 -12.12 17.45 15.61
C ASP A 139 -11.57 17.35 14.18
N TYR A 140 -10.94 16.22 13.85
CA TYR A 140 -10.15 16.09 12.64
C TYR A 140 -10.42 14.78 11.91
N VAL A 141 -10.29 14.82 10.59
CA VAL A 141 -10.20 13.64 9.74
C VAL A 141 -8.86 13.63 9.01
N VAL A 142 -8.22 12.48 9.01
CA VAL A 142 -6.96 12.22 8.33
C VAL A 142 -7.30 11.36 7.11
N TYR A 143 -6.71 11.65 5.97
CA TYR A 143 -6.89 10.84 4.78
C TYR A 143 -5.65 10.90 3.88
N PHE A 144 -5.50 9.91 3.02
CA PHE A 144 -4.48 9.92 1.97
C PHE A 144 -4.96 10.71 0.77
N ASP A 145 -4.16 11.64 0.30
CA ASP A 145 -4.29 12.28 -0.99
C ASP A 145 -3.03 11.98 -1.81
N SER A 146 -3.17 11.10 -2.79
CA SER A 146 -2.03 10.50 -3.50
C SER A 146 -1.02 9.89 -2.50
N ASP A 147 0.22 10.38 -2.47
CA ASP A 147 1.28 9.90 -1.57
C ASP A 147 1.40 10.69 -0.26
N SER A 148 0.48 11.63 0.00
CA SER A 148 0.54 12.55 1.14
C SER A 148 -0.59 12.32 2.14
N ILE A 149 -0.26 12.38 3.43
CA ILE A 149 -1.24 12.31 4.51
C ILE A 149 -1.72 13.73 4.81
N ILE A 150 -3.02 13.94 4.67
CA ILE A 150 -3.67 15.23 4.85
C ILE A 150 -4.59 15.16 6.08
N VAL A 151 -4.56 16.22 6.89
CA VAL A 151 -5.50 16.43 8.00
C VAL A 151 -6.47 17.52 7.61
N CYS A 152 -7.76 17.30 7.85
CA CYS A 152 -8.82 18.27 7.64
C CYS A 152 -9.56 18.53 8.96
N ASP A 153 -9.76 19.80 9.31
CA ASP A 153 -10.52 20.20 10.48
C ASP A 153 -12.02 20.41 10.17
N ARG A 154 -12.82 20.68 11.22
CA ARG A 154 -14.25 21.00 11.08
C ARG A 154 -14.54 22.28 10.28
N GLN A 155 -13.56 23.15 10.10
CA GLN A 155 -13.65 24.40 9.33
C GLN A 155 -13.24 24.21 7.86
N LEU A 156 -12.88 22.97 7.47
CA LEU A 156 -12.40 22.57 6.15
C LEU A 156 -11.03 23.16 5.78
N HIS A 157 -10.21 23.46 6.79
CA HIS A 157 -8.80 23.75 6.59
C HIS A 157 -8.01 22.45 6.47
N HIS A 158 -7.04 22.46 5.55
CA HIS A 158 -6.22 21.31 5.22
C HIS A 158 -4.78 21.53 5.65
N TYR A 159 -4.19 20.55 6.30
CA TYR A 159 -2.82 20.58 6.82
C TYR A 159 -2.07 19.32 6.40
N SER A 160 -0.76 19.42 6.21
CA SER A 160 0.08 18.22 6.11
C SER A 160 0.20 17.60 7.50
N PHE A 161 -0.05 16.29 7.61
CA PHE A 161 0.03 15.56 8.88
C PHE A 161 1.39 15.72 9.57
N VAL A 162 2.48 15.77 8.80
CA VAL A 162 3.86 15.92 9.30
C VAL A 162 4.06 17.23 10.06
N THR A 163 3.38 18.29 9.62
CA THR A 163 3.49 19.64 10.21
C THR A 163 2.41 19.93 11.24
N PHE A 164 1.43 19.05 11.37
CA PHE A 164 0.24 19.34 12.13
C PHE A 164 0.42 18.98 13.62
N PRO A 165 0.10 19.88 14.56
CA PRO A 165 0.18 19.60 15.99
C PRO A 165 -0.70 18.43 16.46
N ALA A 166 -1.72 18.01 15.69
CA ALA A 166 -2.55 16.87 16.09
C ALA A 166 -1.89 15.49 15.88
N SER A 167 -0.62 15.42 15.46
CA SER A 167 0.17 14.22 15.72
C SER A 167 0.20 13.88 17.23
N GLU A 168 -0.01 14.87 18.11
CA GLU A 168 -0.14 14.70 19.56
C GLU A 168 -1.59 14.56 20.06
N ARG A 169 -2.60 14.71 19.19
CA ARG A 169 -4.04 14.66 19.54
C ARG A 169 -4.80 13.63 18.69
N LEU A 170 -4.26 12.41 18.59
CA LEU A 170 -4.85 11.34 17.77
C LEU A 170 -6.19 10.84 18.35
N ASP A 171 -6.47 11.12 19.61
CA ASP A 171 -7.71 10.81 20.32
C ASP A 171 -8.95 11.52 19.74
N CYS A 172 -8.77 12.68 19.10
CA CYS A 172 -9.86 13.40 18.42
C CYS A 172 -9.81 13.29 16.88
N CYS A 173 -9.10 12.28 16.37
CA CYS A 173 -8.92 12.02 14.93
C CYS A 173 -9.65 10.74 14.49
N ILE A 174 -10.05 10.73 13.22
CA ILE A 174 -10.46 9.54 12.46
C ILE A 174 -9.59 9.43 11.18
N PHE A 175 -9.43 8.22 10.65
CA PHE A 175 -8.46 7.89 9.57
C PHE A 175 -9.10 7.17 8.40
#